data_AF-A0A553Y0G5-F1
#
_entry.id   AF-A0A553Y0G5-F1
#
_cell.length_a   1.000
_cell.length_b   1.000
_cell.length_c   1.000
_cell.angle_alpha   90.00
_cell.angle_beta   90.00
_cell.angle_gamma   90.00
#
_symmetry.space_group_name_H-M   'P 1'
#
loop_
_entity.id
_entity.type
_entity.pdbx_description
1 polymer ?
#
loop_
_entity_poly.entity_id
_entity_poly.type
_entity_poly.pdbx_seq_one_letter_code
_entity_poly.pdbx_strand_id
1 'polypeptide(L)'
;PALPALSAGAGDEGRVPADIREAYHLLQKRADTPALRRFALDHTRRWLAATRLGARRGGLPLPDRWAPGGLRPWLLDQHDRHGAEFEETARVPLPSRGELIDSTVQLAPLTLIDGSWIRGFTDYAEATSDVGHFLFATYWDELGNGEVKLNHPLIYREVLAEMDVRLPPTGSPEFARWPGFRDESFALPVYWLSIGRFPRTFLPEVLGLNLAMELSGVGGSYRRGRLALRAYGFSTRFVDIHNTIDNVATGHSAWAADAIDTYLATLPADDREDIRGRAWERIRTGYLSLQPPGGLRARRVRRMPRGRRRHGSPTA
;
A
#
# COMPACT_ATOMS: atom_id res chain seq x y z
N PRO A 1 -5.26 19.13 -36.55
CA PRO A 1 -4.07 19.48 -35.74
C PRO A 1 -3.81 18.39 -34.69
N ALA A 2 -2.81 17.54 -34.94
CA ALA A 2 -2.37 16.54 -33.97
C ALA A 2 -1.73 17.26 -32.77
N LEU A 3 -2.16 16.93 -31.55
CA LEU A 3 -1.49 17.38 -30.33
C LEU A 3 -0.04 16.88 -30.36
N PRO A 4 0.95 17.70 -29.97
CA PRO A 4 2.32 17.25 -29.92
C PRO A 4 2.40 16.13 -28.88
N ALA A 5 2.79 14.95 -29.33
CA ALA A 5 3.28 13.92 -28.42
C ALA A 5 4.44 14.54 -27.63
N LEU A 6 4.30 14.60 -26.31
CA LEU A 6 5.41 14.87 -25.42
C LEU A 6 6.42 13.73 -25.62
N SER A 7 7.33 13.93 -26.57
CA SER A 7 8.56 13.16 -26.68
C SER A 7 9.32 13.40 -25.38
N ALA A 8 9.16 12.49 -24.43
CA ALA A 8 10.08 12.36 -23.31
C ALA A 8 11.46 12.18 -23.94
N GLY A 9 12.33 13.16 -23.77
CA GLY A 9 13.64 13.18 -24.40
C GLY A 9 14.35 11.85 -24.23
N ALA A 10 14.61 11.17 -25.34
CA ALA A 10 15.56 10.07 -25.38
C ALA A 10 16.94 10.66 -25.06
N GLY A 11 17.41 10.53 -23.81
CA GLY A 11 18.75 11.04 -23.47
C GLY A 11 19.20 10.93 -22.01
N ASP A 12 18.32 11.02 -21.02
CA ASP A 12 18.72 10.93 -19.62
C ASP A 12 18.19 9.64 -18.96
N GLU A 13 19.10 8.68 -18.75
CA GLU A 13 18.84 7.46 -17.96
C GLU A 13 18.33 7.79 -16.54
N GLY A 14 18.67 8.97 -16.03
CA GLY A 14 18.51 9.33 -14.63
C GLY A 14 19.40 8.47 -13.73
N ARG A 15 19.24 8.63 -12.41
CA ARG A 15 19.98 7.84 -11.43
C ARG A 15 19.05 6.96 -10.61
N VAL A 16 19.56 5.79 -10.21
CA VAL A 16 18.90 4.92 -9.23
C VAL A 16 18.92 5.64 -7.86
N PRO A 17 17.84 5.55 -7.06
CA PRO A 17 17.85 6.06 -5.69
C PRO A 17 18.99 5.48 -4.86
N ALA A 18 19.70 6.31 -4.12
CA ALA A 18 20.84 5.93 -3.30
C ALA A 18 20.44 5.16 -2.03
N ASP A 19 19.24 5.44 -1.50
CA ASP A 19 18.68 4.80 -0.31
C ASP A 19 17.14 4.77 -0.34
N ILE A 20 16.54 4.15 0.68
CA ILE A 20 15.09 3.96 0.76
C ILE A 20 14.31 5.26 0.92
N ARG A 21 14.89 6.27 1.59
CA ARG A 21 14.26 7.58 1.81
C ARG A 21 14.25 8.39 0.53
N GLU A 22 15.36 8.35 -0.22
CA GLU A 22 15.40 8.95 -1.54
C GLU A 22 14.44 8.25 -2.51
N ALA A 23 14.36 6.92 -2.45
CA ALA A 23 13.38 6.17 -3.25
C ALA A 23 11.95 6.64 -2.93
N TYR A 24 11.59 6.78 -1.65
CA TYR A 24 10.29 7.29 -1.22
C TYR A 24 9.98 8.69 -1.81
N HIS A 25 10.92 9.63 -1.72
CA HIS A 25 10.74 10.97 -2.30
C HIS A 25 10.56 10.93 -3.83
N LEU A 26 11.44 10.21 -4.54
CA LEU A 26 11.42 10.17 -6.00
C LEU A 26 10.18 9.46 -6.54
N LEU A 27 9.73 8.39 -5.87
CA LEU A 27 8.60 7.59 -6.34
C LEU A 27 7.24 8.29 -6.20
N GLN A 28 7.11 9.33 -5.37
CA GLN A 28 5.86 10.11 -5.28
C GLN A 28 5.60 10.97 -6.54
N LYS A 29 6.64 11.30 -7.32
CA LYS A 29 6.50 12.11 -8.54
C LYS A 29 5.80 11.31 -9.65
N ARG A 30 5.05 11.96 -10.56
CA ARG A 30 4.50 11.28 -11.74
C ARG A 30 5.58 10.98 -12.80
N ALA A 31 6.56 11.87 -12.96
CA ALA A 31 7.65 11.69 -13.90
C ALA A 31 8.47 10.43 -13.58
N ASP A 32 8.79 9.66 -14.62
CA ASP A 32 9.64 8.47 -14.57
C ASP A 32 10.94 8.72 -15.33
N THR A 33 12.07 8.35 -14.75
CA THR A 33 13.31 8.10 -15.49
C THR A 33 13.44 6.60 -15.75
N PRO A 34 14.16 6.16 -16.81
CA PRO A 34 14.44 4.75 -17.04
C PRO A 34 15.04 4.05 -15.80
N ALA A 35 15.96 4.70 -15.08
CA ALA A 35 16.54 4.16 -13.85
C ALA A 35 15.53 4.00 -12.71
N LEU A 36 14.66 4.99 -12.46
CA LEU A 36 13.63 4.92 -11.42
C LEU A 36 12.58 3.85 -11.72
N ARG A 37 12.18 3.73 -12.99
CA ARG A 37 11.24 2.71 -13.46
C ARG A 37 11.81 1.29 -13.27
N ARG A 38 13.06 1.05 -13.66
CA ARG A 38 13.74 -0.24 -13.41
C ARG A 38 13.84 -0.54 -11.91
N PHE A 39 14.19 0.47 -11.10
CA PHE A 39 14.23 0.33 -9.65
C PHE A 39 12.89 -0.11 -9.07
N ALA A 40 11.79 0.57 -9.42
CA ALA A 40 10.45 0.26 -8.92
C ALA A 40 9.99 -1.14 -9.34
N LEU A 41 10.24 -1.53 -10.59
CA LEU A 41 9.90 -2.85 -11.11
C LEU A 41 10.65 -3.96 -10.34
N ASP A 42 11.96 -3.81 -10.18
CA ASP A 42 12.79 -4.80 -9.50
C ASP A 42 12.49 -4.85 -7.99
N HIS A 43 12.19 -3.70 -7.37
CA HIS A 43 11.77 -3.65 -5.98
C HIS A 43 10.47 -4.41 -5.76
N THR A 44 9.47 -4.18 -6.62
CA THR A 44 8.18 -4.87 -6.58
C THR A 44 8.34 -6.38 -6.76
N ARG A 45 9.13 -6.81 -7.76
CA ARG A 45 9.41 -8.24 -8.00
C ARG A 45 10.08 -8.91 -6.81
N ARG A 46 11.07 -8.25 -6.19
CA ARG A 46 11.76 -8.78 -5.00
C ARG A 46 10.81 -8.90 -3.81
N TRP A 47 9.95 -7.91 -3.58
CA TRP A 47 8.97 -7.93 -2.50
C TRP A 47 8.01 -9.11 -2.67
N LEU A 48 7.37 -9.23 -3.84
CA LEU A 48 6.43 -10.32 -4.16
C LEU A 48 7.11 -11.70 -4.11
N ALA A 49 8.35 -11.83 -4.57
CA ALA A 49 9.10 -13.09 -4.47
C ALA A 49 9.36 -13.48 -3.01
N ALA A 50 9.71 -12.51 -2.15
CA ALA A 50 9.89 -12.74 -0.72
C ALA A 50 8.57 -13.11 -0.04
N THR A 51 7.46 -12.45 -0.40
CA THR A 51 6.11 -12.78 0.07
C THR A 51 5.74 -14.23 -0.25
N ARG A 52 5.91 -14.68 -1.50
CA ARG A 52 5.62 -16.07 -1.90
C ARG A 52 6.44 -17.11 -1.12
N LEU A 53 7.71 -16.81 -0.84
CA LEU A 53 8.57 -17.68 -0.03
C LEU A 53 8.12 -17.75 1.44
N GLY A 54 7.62 -16.65 1.99
CA GLY A 54 7.04 -16.58 3.33
C GLY A 54 5.70 -17.30 3.42
N ALA A 55 4.83 -17.13 2.42
CA ALA A 55 3.50 -17.74 2.32
C ALA A 55 3.54 -19.27 2.42
N ARG A 56 4.53 -19.92 1.81
CA ARG A 56 4.73 -21.38 1.91
C ARG A 56 4.94 -21.90 3.34
N ARG A 57 5.11 -21.00 4.32
CA ARG A 57 5.37 -21.33 5.73
C ARG A 57 4.22 -20.95 6.66
N GLY A 58 3.13 -20.36 6.16
CA GLY A 58 1.98 -19.92 6.97
C GLY A 58 0.66 -20.11 6.22
N GLY A 59 -0.44 -20.25 6.96
CA GLY A 59 -1.78 -20.38 6.37
C GLY A 59 -2.24 -19.08 5.68
N LEU A 60 -3.05 -19.23 4.62
CA LEU A 60 -3.65 -18.12 3.89
C LEU A 60 -5.10 -17.91 4.34
N PRO A 61 -5.53 -16.69 4.65
CA PRO A 61 -6.94 -16.44 4.97
C PRO A 61 -7.83 -16.49 3.73
N LEU A 62 -7.29 -16.25 2.53
CA LEU A 62 -8.03 -16.35 1.26
C LEU A 62 -8.24 -17.80 0.81
N PRO A 63 -9.41 -18.13 0.22
CA PRO A 63 -9.70 -19.47 -0.30
C PRO A 63 -8.62 -20.00 -1.25
N ASP A 64 -8.38 -21.31 -1.23
CA ASP A 64 -7.41 -21.96 -2.13
C ASP A 64 -7.80 -21.86 -3.61
N ARG A 65 -9.10 -21.86 -3.89
CA ARG A 65 -9.64 -21.65 -5.22
C ARG A 65 -10.64 -20.52 -5.19
N TRP A 66 -10.59 -19.69 -6.21
CA TRP A 66 -11.63 -18.71 -6.46
C TRP A 66 -12.92 -19.42 -6.91
N ALA A 67 -14.04 -18.93 -6.41
CA ALA A 67 -15.38 -19.24 -6.91
C ALA A 67 -16.12 -17.92 -7.15
N PRO A 68 -16.87 -17.78 -8.27
CA PRO A 68 -17.64 -16.57 -8.54
C PRO A 68 -18.54 -16.19 -7.36
N GLY A 69 -18.47 -14.94 -6.90
CA GLY A 69 -19.25 -14.43 -5.77
C GLY A 69 -18.82 -14.96 -4.40
N GLY A 70 -17.77 -15.79 -4.32
CA GLY A 70 -17.30 -16.39 -3.07
C GLY A 70 -16.60 -15.40 -2.12
N LEU A 71 -16.17 -14.24 -2.63
CA LEU A 71 -15.49 -13.24 -1.81
C LEU A 71 -16.41 -12.44 -0.90
N ARG A 72 -17.67 -12.19 -1.29
CA ARG A 72 -18.61 -11.44 -0.44
C ARG A 72 -18.99 -12.20 0.84
N PRO A 73 -19.36 -13.49 0.81
CA PRO A 73 -19.54 -14.28 2.03
C PRO A 73 -18.25 -14.37 2.85
N TRP A 74 -17.11 -14.56 2.17
CA TRP A 74 -15.81 -14.60 2.85
C TRP A 74 -15.49 -13.30 3.61
N LEU A 75 -15.81 -12.13 3.04
CA LEU A 75 -15.62 -10.83 3.69
C LEU A 75 -16.44 -10.71 4.99
N LEU A 76 -17.68 -11.21 4.99
CA LEU A 76 -18.52 -11.24 6.18
C LEU A 76 -17.88 -12.13 7.27
N ASP A 77 -17.39 -13.31 6.91
CA ASP A 77 -16.66 -14.18 7.85
C ASP A 77 -15.42 -13.49 8.44
N GLN A 78 -14.67 -12.73 7.63
CA GLN A 78 -13.51 -11.97 8.13
C GLN A 78 -13.93 -10.83 9.07
N HIS A 79 -15.03 -10.14 8.77
CA HIS A 79 -15.57 -9.10 9.64
C HIS A 79 -15.91 -9.66 11.03
N ASP A 80 -16.62 -10.79 11.07
CA ASP A 80 -17.01 -11.45 12.32
C ASP A 80 -15.78 -11.93 13.11
N ARG A 81 -14.78 -12.51 12.43
CA ARG A 81 -13.50 -12.89 13.04
C ARG A 81 -12.77 -11.70 13.65
N HIS A 82 -12.65 -10.59 12.93
CA HIS A 82 -12.04 -9.37 13.47
C HIS A 82 -12.82 -8.82 14.67
N GLY A 83 -14.16 -8.96 14.67
CA GLY A 83 -15.01 -8.67 15.82
C GLY A 83 -14.59 -9.49 17.04
N ALA A 84 -14.50 -10.80 16.90
CA ALA A 84 -14.08 -11.71 17.98
C ALA A 84 -12.63 -11.44 18.46
N GLU A 85 -11.68 -11.25 17.55
CA GLU A 85 -10.28 -10.92 17.89
C GLU A 85 -10.16 -9.62 18.70
N PHE A 86 -11.02 -8.64 18.41
CA PHE A 86 -11.06 -7.40 19.18
C PHE A 86 -11.49 -7.65 20.63
N GLU A 87 -12.52 -8.48 20.85
CA GLU A 87 -12.99 -8.86 22.19
C GLU A 87 -11.90 -9.65 22.97
N GLU A 88 -11.20 -10.57 22.30
CA GLU A 88 -10.10 -11.32 22.91
C GLU A 88 -8.92 -10.42 23.29
N THR A 89 -8.63 -9.42 22.44
CA THR A 89 -7.53 -8.48 22.67
C THR A 89 -7.88 -7.32 23.60
N ALA A 90 -9.12 -7.23 24.09
CA ALA A 90 -9.55 -6.24 25.07
C ALA A 90 -8.74 -6.31 26.39
N ARG A 91 -8.14 -7.48 26.69
CA ARG A 91 -7.28 -7.70 27.87
C ARG A 91 -5.84 -7.22 27.68
N VAL A 92 -5.43 -6.88 26.45
CA VAL A 92 -4.08 -6.38 26.17
C VAL A 92 -4.00 -4.90 26.60
N PRO A 93 -3.03 -4.52 27.45
CA PRO A 93 -2.86 -3.14 27.86
C PRO A 93 -2.69 -2.19 26.67
N LEU A 94 -3.27 -1.00 26.75
CA LEU A 94 -3.03 0.06 25.77
C LEU A 94 -1.56 0.49 25.81
N PRO A 95 -0.98 0.92 24.67
CA PRO A 95 0.36 1.47 24.66
C PRO A 95 0.44 2.71 25.55
N SER A 96 1.62 2.99 26.10
CA SER A 96 1.90 4.26 26.76
C SER A 96 1.75 5.43 25.79
N ARG A 97 1.56 6.66 26.31
CA ARG A 97 1.48 7.86 25.47
C ARG A 97 2.71 8.01 24.55
N GLY A 98 3.89 7.72 25.07
CA GLY A 98 5.15 7.78 24.31
C GLY A 98 5.20 6.74 23.19
N GLU A 99 4.78 5.51 23.45
CA GLU A 99 4.72 4.45 22.42
C GLU A 99 3.68 4.76 21.35
N LEU A 100 2.52 5.31 21.72
CA LEU A 100 1.49 5.72 20.77
C LEU A 100 2.01 6.83 19.83
N ILE A 101 2.65 7.85 20.39
CA ILE A 101 3.23 8.95 19.60
C ILE A 101 4.31 8.38 18.68
N ASP A 102 5.23 7.55 19.19
CA ASP A 102 6.28 6.96 18.37
C ASP A 102 5.69 6.11 17.22
N SER A 103 4.71 5.25 17.50
CA SER A 103 4.08 4.43 16.45
C SER A 103 3.35 5.28 15.41
N THR A 104 2.67 6.35 15.84
CA THR A 104 1.95 7.27 14.94
C THR A 104 2.93 8.04 14.06
N VAL A 105 4.05 8.49 14.63
CA VAL A 105 5.14 9.12 13.87
C VAL A 105 5.75 8.14 12.86
N GLN A 106 6.09 6.93 13.29
CA GLN A 106 6.70 5.95 12.38
C GLN A 106 5.76 5.46 11.27
N LEU A 107 4.44 5.53 11.47
CA LEU A 107 3.46 5.16 10.46
C LEU A 107 3.21 6.29 9.43
N ALA A 108 3.58 7.54 9.75
CA ALA A 108 3.32 8.69 8.89
C ALA A 108 3.82 8.56 7.43
N PRO A 109 5.01 7.99 7.13
CA PRO A 109 5.42 7.78 5.73
C PRO A 109 4.50 6.84 4.95
N LEU A 110 3.74 5.97 5.60
CA LEU A 110 2.75 5.11 4.95
C LEU A 110 1.40 5.83 4.84
N THR A 111 0.88 6.33 5.95
CA THR A 111 -0.45 6.93 5.99
C THR A 111 -0.57 8.20 5.16
N LEU A 112 0.50 9.00 5.04
CA LEU A 112 0.46 10.24 4.26
C LEU A 112 0.52 10.02 2.74
N ILE A 113 0.66 8.78 2.28
CA ILE A 113 0.57 8.38 0.87
C ILE A 113 -0.59 7.42 0.63
N ASP A 114 -1.68 7.56 1.40
CA ASP A 114 -2.84 6.68 1.27
C ASP A 114 -3.38 6.61 -0.15
N GLY A 115 -3.85 5.43 -0.54
CA GLY A 115 -4.24 5.10 -1.91
C GLY A 115 -3.07 4.99 -2.92
N SER A 116 -1.81 5.23 -2.54
CA SER A 116 -0.71 5.23 -3.52
C SER A 116 -0.45 3.91 -4.26
N TRP A 117 -0.87 2.76 -3.71
CA TRP A 117 -0.73 1.46 -4.37
C TRP A 117 -1.69 1.30 -5.58
N ILE A 118 -2.77 2.07 -5.62
CA ILE A 118 -3.77 2.13 -6.71
C ILE A 118 -3.68 3.42 -7.53
N ARG A 119 -2.68 4.28 -7.30
CA ARG A 119 -2.51 5.54 -8.04
C ARG A 119 -2.48 5.40 -9.58
N GLY A 120 -2.07 4.24 -10.10
CA GLY A 120 -2.04 3.94 -11.53
C GLY A 120 -3.43 3.94 -12.17
N PHE A 121 -4.48 3.75 -11.38
CA PHE A 121 -5.89 3.81 -11.82
C PHE A 121 -6.41 5.24 -11.90
N THR A 122 -5.54 6.26 -11.76
CA THR A 122 -5.88 7.66 -12.09
C THR A 122 -5.66 8.01 -13.55
N ASP A 123 -5.00 7.15 -14.33
CA ASP A 123 -4.91 7.30 -15.77
C ASP A 123 -6.25 6.94 -16.41
N TYR A 124 -6.76 7.79 -17.30
CA TYR A 124 -8.13 7.70 -17.85
C TYR A 124 -8.53 6.31 -18.35
N ALA A 125 -7.64 5.63 -19.09
CA ALA A 125 -7.92 4.30 -19.64
C ALA A 125 -8.03 3.22 -18.55
N GLU A 126 -7.27 3.35 -17.45
CA GLU A 126 -7.35 2.43 -16.32
C GLU A 126 -8.59 2.75 -15.48
N ALA A 127 -8.81 4.03 -15.17
CA ALA A 127 -9.92 4.53 -14.35
C ALA A 127 -11.30 4.16 -14.89
N THR A 128 -11.45 4.11 -16.21
CA THR A 128 -12.74 3.85 -16.90
C THR A 128 -12.95 2.39 -17.28
N SER A 129 -12.01 1.50 -16.96
CA SER A 129 -12.16 0.07 -17.21
C SER A 129 -13.11 -0.58 -16.21
N ASP A 130 -13.71 -1.70 -16.59
CA ASP A 130 -14.65 -2.49 -15.76
C ASP A 130 -14.08 -2.88 -14.39
N VAL A 131 -12.75 -3.03 -14.30
CA VAL A 131 -12.07 -3.33 -13.02
C VAL A 131 -11.59 -2.05 -12.35
N GLY A 132 -10.98 -1.13 -13.13
CA GLY A 132 -10.27 0.00 -12.58
C GLY A 132 -11.14 1.10 -11.98
N HIS A 133 -12.43 1.17 -12.34
CA HIS A 133 -13.34 2.15 -11.75
C HIS A 133 -13.52 1.96 -10.24
N PHE A 134 -13.51 0.72 -9.74
CA PHE A 134 -13.56 0.43 -8.30
C PHE A 134 -12.33 1.00 -7.58
N LEU A 135 -11.16 0.81 -8.18
CA LEU A 135 -9.87 1.22 -7.61
C LEU A 135 -9.71 2.75 -7.68
N PHE A 136 -10.21 3.38 -8.75
CA PHE A 136 -10.29 4.83 -8.82
C PHE A 136 -11.23 5.40 -7.75
N ALA A 137 -12.40 4.78 -7.53
CA ALA A 137 -13.35 5.22 -6.50
C ALA A 137 -12.73 5.17 -5.10
N THR A 138 -12.09 4.05 -4.73
CA THR A 138 -11.30 3.96 -3.48
C THR A 138 -10.24 5.06 -3.41
N TYR A 139 -9.41 5.21 -4.44
CA TYR A 139 -8.37 6.25 -4.46
C TYR A 139 -8.92 7.66 -4.27
N TRP A 140 -10.09 7.96 -4.84
CA TRP A 140 -10.72 9.26 -4.75
C TRP A 140 -11.29 9.54 -3.35
N ASP A 141 -11.86 8.51 -2.71
CA ASP A 141 -12.30 8.58 -1.31
C ASP A 141 -11.12 8.80 -0.36
N GLU A 142 -9.97 8.15 -0.58
CA GLU A 142 -8.74 8.37 0.20
C GLU A 142 -8.27 9.83 0.19
N LEU A 143 -8.52 10.53 -0.93
CA LEU A 143 -8.23 11.95 -1.08
C LEU A 143 -9.33 12.87 -0.51
N GLY A 144 -10.39 12.30 0.04
CA GLY A 144 -11.53 13.01 0.63
C GLY A 144 -12.63 13.38 -0.36
N ASN A 145 -12.68 12.78 -1.56
CA ASN A 145 -13.71 13.00 -2.57
C ASN A 145 -13.90 14.51 -2.91
N GLY A 146 -12.80 15.27 -2.93
CA GLY A 146 -12.81 16.72 -3.16
C GLY A 146 -13.17 17.58 -1.94
N GLU A 147 -13.52 16.97 -0.81
CA GLU A 147 -13.76 17.66 0.46
C GLU A 147 -12.50 17.64 1.34
N VAL A 148 -11.87 18.80 1.53
CA VAL A 148 -10.62 18.93 2.32
C VAL A 148 -10.75 18.33 3.73
N LYS A 149 -11.92 18.47 4.36
CA LYS A 149 -12.20 17.91 5.69
C LYS A 149 -12.26 16.38 5.70
N LEU A 150 -12.38 15.72 4.55
CA LEU A 150 -12.38 14.26 4.45
C LEU A 150 -11.04 13.73 3.93
N ASN A 151 -10.07 14.59 3.62
CA ASN A 151 -8.79 14.13 3.10
C ASN A 151 -7.98 13.39 4.18
N HIS A 152 -7.73 12.10 3.98
CA HIS A 152 -7.11 11.25 5.00
C HIS A 152 -5.69 11.71 5.40
N PRO A 153 -4.78 12.05 4.45
CA PRO A 153 -3.47 12.61 4.81
C PRO A 153 -3.55 13.90 5.62
N LEU A 154 -4.49 14.80 5.34
CA LEU A 154 -4.67 16.03 6.11
C LEU A 154 -5.18 15.74 7.53
N ILE A 155 -6.17 14.85 7.68
CA ILE A 155 -6.66 14.42 8.99
C ILE A 155 -5.53 13.78 9.81
N TYR A 156 -4.69 12.96 9.19
CA TYR A 156 -3.55 12.36 9.90
C TYR A 156 -2.51 13.40 10.34
N ARG A 157 -2.30 14.45 9.55
CA ARG A 157 -1.46 15.59 9.94
C ARG A 157 -2.03 16.37 11.13
N GLU A 158 -3.35 16.49 11.24
CA GLU A 158 -4.01 17.09 12.41
C GLU A 158 -3.70 16.27 13.68
N VAL A 159 -3.78 14.93 13.60
CA VAL A 159 -3.44 14.05 14.74
C VAL A 159 -1.97 14.19 15.13
N LEU A 160 -1.04 14.18 14.17
CA LEU A 160 0.38 14.42 14.43
C LEU A 160 0.62 15.80 15.07
N ALA A 161 -0.18 16.79 14.65
CA ALA A 161 -0.08 18.13 15.19
C ALA A 161 -0.53 18.22 16.67
N GLU A 162 -1.56 17.47 17.06
CA GLU A 162 -1.97 17.33 18.47
C GLU A 162 -0.89 16.61 19.31
N MET A 163 -0.07 15.77 18.68
CA MET A 163 1.09 15.11 19.30
C MET A 163 2.37 15.98 19.32
N ASP A 164 2.26 17.28 19.03
CA ASP A 164 3.38 18.22 18.90
C ASP A 164 4.39 17.88 17.79
N VAL A 165 3.98 17.09 16.79
CA VAL A 165 4.82 16.72 15.65
C VAL A 165 4.37 17.46 14.40
N ARG A 166 5.25 18.31 13.85
CA ARG A 166 5.04 19.00 12.56
C ARG A 166 6.01 18.47 11.52
N LEU A 167 5.50 17.75 10.54
CA LEU A 167 6.30 17.16 9.46
C LEU A 167 6.39 18.10 8.24
N PRO A 168 7.53 18.13 7.51
CA PRO A 168 7.65 18.83 6.23
C PRO A 168 6.62 18.32 5.19
N PRO A 169 6.38 18.99 4.06
CA PRO A 169 5.45 18.51 3.03
C PRO A 169 5.79 17.08 2.56
N THR A 170 4.80 16.19 2.48
CA THR A 170 5.02 14.74 2.27
C THR A 170 5.85 14.39 1.03
N GLY A 171 5.64 15.14 -0.06
CA GLY A 171 6.36 14.96 -1.32
C GLY A 171 7.77 15.56 -1.35
N SER A 172 8.23 16.19 -0.27
CA SER A 172 9.50 16.91 -0.23
C SER A 172 10.68 16.02 0.19
N PRO A 173 11.91 16.34 -0.24
CA PRO A 173 13.11 15.65 0.26
C PRO A 173 13.26 15.77 1.78
N GLU A 174 12.89 16.91 2.35
CA GLU A 174 12.99 17.21 3.79
C GLU A 174 12.11 16.26 4.61
N PHE A 175 10.92 15.89 4.11
CA PHE A 175 10.08 14.89 4.77
C PHE A 175 10.79 13.54 4.84
N ALA A 176 11.30 13.06 3.70
CA ALA A 176 11.98 11.77 3.65
C ALA A 176 13.25 11.75 4.53
N ARG A 177 13.91 12.91 4.70
CA ARG A 177 15.11 13.08 5.52
C ARG A 177 14.83 13.53 6.95
N TRP A 178 13.56 13.64 7.36
CA TRP A 178 13.22 14.08 8.71
C TRP A 178 13.80 13.10 9.75
N PRO A 179 14.53 13.58 10.77
CA PRO A 179 15.38 12.75 11.63
C PRO A 179 14.60 11.85 12.58
N GLY A 180 13.33 12.14 12.86
CA GLY A 180 12.53 11.30 13.76
C GLY A 180 11.96 10.03 13.11
N PHE A 181 12.16 9.82 11.80
CA PHE A 181 11.79 8.55 11.16
C PHE A 181 12.90 7.51 11.26
N ARG A 182 12.51 6.23 11.33
CA ARG A 182 13.39 5.07 11.11
C ARG A 182 13.41 4.71 9.62
N ASP A 183 14.49 4.09 9.15
CA ASP A 183 14.58 3.65 7.75
C ASP A 183 13.54 2.54 7.44
N GLU A 184 13.21 1.72 8.44
CA GLU A 184 12.17 0.70 8.37
C GLU A 184 10.79 1.26 8.02
N SER A 185 10.50 2.49 8.44
CA SER A 185 9.22 3.17 8.20
C SER A 185 8.96 3.41 6.71
N PHE A 186 10.00 3.37 5.87
CA PHE A 186 9.90 3.58 4.42
C PHE A 186 9.83 2.28 3.60
N ALA A 187 10.01 1.11 4.21
CA ALA A 187 10.06 -0.15 3.48
C ALA A 187 8.73 -0.46 2.76
N LEU A 188 7.61 -0.42 3.48
CA LEU A 188 6.28 -0.66 2.93
C LEU A 188 5.80 0.48 2.00
N PRO A 189 5.97 1.78 2.37
CA PRO A 189 5.62 2.89 1.48
C PRO A 189 6.34 2.85 0.12
N VAL A 190 7.63 2.52 0.09
CA VAL A 190 8.38 2.39 -1.17
C VAL A 190 7.84 1.22 -2.00
N TYR A 191 7.41 0.13 -1.37
CA TYR A 191 6.73 -0.95 -2.07
C TYR A 191 5.41 -0.48 -2.70
N TRP A 192 4.54 0.20 -1.95
CA TRP A 192 3.26 0.74 -2.47
C TRP A 192 3.46 1.71 -3.63
N LEU A 193 4.36 2.67 -3.47
CA LEU A 193 4.71 3.61 -4.53
C LEU A 193 5.34 2.94 -5.75
N SER A 194 6.00 1.79 -5.57
CA SER A 194 6.60 1.02 -6.66
C SER A 194 5.58 0.19 -7.41
N ILE A 195 4.73 -0.59 -6.71
CA ILE A 195 3.74 -1.46 -7.36
C ILE A 195 2.66 -0.64 -8.08
N GLY A 196 2.22 0.48 -7.49
CA GLY A 196 1.19 1.37 -8.05
C GLY A 196 1.59 2.07 -9.35
N ARG A 197 2.86 1.95 -9.79
CA ARG A 197 3.32 2.43 -11.11
C ARG A 197 3.06 1.46 -12.26
N PHE A 198 2.66 0.23 -11.98
CA PHE A 198 2.48 -0.80 -13.00
C PHE A 198 1.10 -1.46 -12.91
N PRO A 199 0.00 -0.68 -13.05
CA PRO A 199 -1.37 -1.18 -12.87
C PRO A 199 -1.67 -2.36 -13.79
N ARG A 200 -1.13 -2.39 -15.02
CA ARG A 200 -1.29 -3.52 -15.96
C ARG A 200 -0.39 -4.71 -15.66
N THR A 201 0.89 -4.49 -15.32
CA THR A 201 1.85 -5.58 -15.11
C THR A 201 1.52 -6.37 -13.84
N PHE A 202 1.14 -5.68 -12.77
CA PHE A 202 0.85 -6.27 -11.46
C PHE A 202 -0.64 -6.21 -11.10
N LEU A 203 -1.55 -6.12 -12.08
CA LEU A 203 -3.00 -6.02 -11.84
C LEU A 203 -3.50 -7.02 -10.78
N PRO A 204 -3.22 -8.34 -10.90
CA PRO A 204 -3.70 -9.30 -9.90
C PRO A 204 -3.12 -9.04 -8.51
N GLU A 205 -1.83 -8.74 -8.39
CA GLU A 205 -1.22 -8.42 -7.10
C GLU A 205 -1.76 -7.12 -6.50
N VAL A 206 -2.05 -6.10 -7.31
CA VAL A 206 -2.66 -4.85 -6.84
C VAL A 206 -4.07 -5.10 -6.32
N LEU A 207 -4.88 -5.90 -7.02
CA LEU A 207 -6.22 -6.27 -6.56
C LEU A 207 -6.19 -6.99 -5.20
N GLY A 208 -5.27 -7.93 -5.04
CA GLY A 208 -5.07 -8.61 -3.76
C GLY A 208 -4.61 -7.69 -2.65
N LEU A 209 -3.62 -6.82 -2.94
CA LEU A 209 -3.13 -5.82 -1.99
C LEU A 209 -4.23 -4.84 -1.57
N ASN A 210 -5.06 -4.41 -2.52
CA ASN A 210 -6.22 -3.56 -2.25
C ASN A 210 -7.18 -4.24 -1.28
N LEU A 211 -7.60 -5.48 -1.57
CA LEU A 211 -8.48 -6.24 -0.68
C LEU A 211 -7.90 -6.38 0.74
N ALA A 212 -6.60 -6.65 0.87
CA ALA A 212 -5.96 -6.74 2.18
C ALA A 212 -5.96 -5.40 2.92
N MET A 213 -5.73 -4.29 2.20
CA MET A 213 -5.74 -2.95 2.75
C MET A 213 -7.11 -2.56 3.29
N GLU A 214 -8.14 -2.65 2.44
CA GLU A 214 -9.50 -2.26 2.83
C GLU A 214 -10.01 -3.13 3.99
N LEU A 215 -9.69 -4.43 3.97
CA LEU A 215 -10.10 -5.32 5.05
C LEU A 215 -9.36 -5.04 6.37
N SER A 216 -8.14 -4.49 6.32
CA SER A 216 -7.39 -4.08 7.51
C SER A 216 -8.06 -2.91 8.25
N GLY A 217 -8.76 -2.05 7.49
CA GLY A 217 -9.63 -0.96 7.94
C GLY A 217 -10.75 -1.37 8.89
N VAL A 218 -11.30 -2.55 8.65
CA VAL A 218 -12.47 -3.10 9.36
C VAL A 218 -12.07 -3.85 10.65
N GLY A 219 -10.77 -3.94 10.93
CA GLY A 219 -10.17 -4.81 11.94
C GLY A 219 -10.09 -4.29 13.38
N GLY A 220 -9.68 -5.17 14.29
CA GLY A 220 -9.43 -4.83 15.71
C GLY A 220 -8.27 -3.85 15.94
N SER A 221 -7.40 -3.65 14.95
CA SER A 221 -6.29 -2.67 14.98
C SER A 221 -6.78 -1.23 15.04
N TYR A 222 -7.71 -0.82 14.15
CA TYR A 222 -8.29 0.51 14.14
C TYR A 222 -9.13 0.77 15.39
N ARG A 223 -9.90 -0.22 15.86
CA ARG A 223 -10.64 -0.12 17.13
C ARG A 223 -9.72 0.05 18.34
N ARG A 224 -8.60 -0.68 18.42
CA ARG A 224 -7.60 -0.45 19.48
C ARG A 224 -6.87 0.89 19.33
N GLY A 225 -6.53 1.30 18.11
CA GLY A 225 -5.98 2.61 17.83
C GLY A 225 -6.91 3.72 18.33
N ARG A 226 -8.22 3.59 18.09
CA ARG A 226 -9.26 4.48 18.62
C ARG A 226 -9.25 4.57 20.14
N LEU A 227 -9.20 3.43 20.82
CA LEU A 227 -9.13 3.40 22.29
C LEU A 227 -7.86 4.09 22.82
N ALA A 228 -6.72 3.84 22.19
CA ALA A 228 -5.45 4.43 22.59
C ALA A 228 -5.41 5.95 22.36
N LEU A 229 -5.85 6.43 21.20
CA LEU A 229 -5.97 7.86 20.88
C LEU A 229 -6.88 8.57 21.90
N ARG A 230 -8.06 8.00 22.16
CA ARG A 230 -9.01 8.55 23.12
C ARG A 230 -8.46 8.59 24.55
N ALA A 231 -7.72 7.56 24.97
CA ALA A 231 -7.14 7.49 26.32
C ALA A 231 -6.17 8.65 26.63
N TYR A 232 -5.54 9.23 25.60
CA TYR A 232 -4.61 10.35 25.74
C TYR A 232 -5.14 11.67 25.17
N GLY A 233 -6.43 11.74 24.83
CA GLY A 233 -7.09 12.97 24.37
C GLY A 233 -6.77 13.38 22.93
N PHE A 234 -6.28 12.47 22.09
CA PHE A 234 -6.05 12.71 20.66
C PHE A 234 -7.30 12.43 19.82
N SER A 235 -7.42 13.13 18.70
CA SER A 235 -8.49 12.94 17.73
C SER A 235 -8.52 11.52 17.17
N THR A 236 -9.72 10.94 17.12
CA THR A 236 -9.98 9.61 16.54
C THR A 236 -10.48 9.68 15.10
N ARG A 237 -10.57 10.89 14.52
CA ARG A 237 -11.23 11.10 13.23
C ARG A 237 -10.65 10.25 12.10
N PHE A 238 -9.32 10.07 12.07
CA PHE A 238 -8.67 9.21 11.07
C PHE A 238 -9.19 7.77 11.14
N VAL A 239 -9.25 7.19 12.34
CA VAL A 239 -9.71 5.81 12.53
C VAL A 239 -11.23 5.67 12.40
N ASP A 240 -11.99 6.70 12.75
CA ASP A 240 -13.46 6.70 12.65
C ASP A 240 -13.95 6.70 11.20
N ILE A 241 -13.26 7.42 10.31
CA ILE A 241 -13.59 7.44 8.87
C ILE A 241 -13.36 6.06 8.24
N HIS A 242 -12.20 5.44 8.46
CA HIS A 242 -11.87 4.10 7.94
C HIS A 242 -12.84 3.02 8.46
N ASN A 243 -13.23 3.07 9.75
CA ASN A 243 -14.27 2.18 10.29
C ASN A 243 -15.63 2.30 9.54
N THR A 244 -15.89 3.43 8.89
CA THR A 244 -17.14 3.69 8.18
C THR A 244 -17.04 3.31 6.70
N ILE A 245 -15.99 3.77 6.02
CA ILE A 245 -15.87 3.64 4.56
C ILE A 245 -15.29 2.29 4.13
N ASP A 246 -14.53 1.60 4.98
CA ASP A 246 -13.89 0.33 4.63
C ASP A 246 -14.82 -0.88 4.75
N ASN A 247 -16.09 -0.65 5.13
CA ASN A 247 -17.04 -1.70 5.49
C ASN A 247 -17.25 -2.76 4.40
N VAL A 248 -17.59 -3.97 4.85
CA VAL A 248 -17.73 -5.16 3.98
C VAL A 248 -19.02 -5.21 3.14
N ALA A 249 -19.99 -4.34 3.41
CA ALA A 249 -21.28 -4.33 2.73
C ALA A 249 -21.23 -3.48 1.45
N THR A 250 -20.96 -2.18 1.61
CA THR A 250 -20.99 -1.18 0.53
C THR A 250 -19.73 -0.33 0.46
N GLY A 251 -18.75 -0.59 1.33
CA GLY A 251 -17.51 0.17 1.45
C GLY A 251 -16.38 -0.33 0.55
N HIS A 252 -15.15 0.09 0.87
CA HIS A 252 -13.99 -0.22 0.04
C HIS A 252 -13.68 -1.72 0.00
N SER A 253 -13.89 -2.46 1.09
CA SER A 253 -13.74 -3.93 1.10
C SER A 253 -14.68 -4.61 0.10
N ALA A 254 -15.92 -4.12 0.00
CA ALA A 254 -16.91 -4.58 -0.95
C ALA A 254 -16.47 -4.33 -2.40
N TRP A 255 -16.01 -3.11 -2.70
CA TRP A 255 -15.49 -2.75 -4.03
C TRP A 255 -14.24 -3.54 -4.41
N ALA A 256 -13.36 -3.83 -3.45
CA ALA A 256 -12.17 -4.63 -3.68
C ALA A 256 -12.52 -6.07 -4.10
N ALA A 257 -13.54 -6.67 -3.46
CA ALA A 257 -14.03 -7.99 -3.86
C ALA A 257 -14.70 -7.97 -5.24
N ASP A 258 -15.52 -6.96 -5.53
CA ASP A 258 -16.17 -6.82 -6.84
C ASP A 258 -15.14 -6.64 -7.97
N ALA A 259 -14.08 -5.87 -7.74
CA ALA A 259 -13.00 -5.69 -8.69
C ALA A 259 -12.27 -7.01 -9.01
N ILE A 260 -12.05 -7.85 -7.99
CA ILE A 260 -11.46 -9.19 -8.16
C ILE A 260 -12.40 -10.11 -8.95
N ASP A 261 -13.67 -10.18 -8.56
CA ASP A 261 -14.66 -11.04 -9.22
C ASP A 261 -14.84 -10.62 -10.69
N THR A 262 -14.92 -9.31 -10.95
CA THR A 262 -14.99 -8.74 -12.30
C THR A 262 -13.77 -9.14 -13.11
N TYR A 263 -12.56 -8.95 -12.56
CA TYR A 263 -11.33 -9.30 -13.25
C TYR A 263 -11.26 -10.80 -13.60
N LEU A 264 -11.51 -11.70 -12.64
CA LEU A 264 -11.41 -13.14 -12.85
C LEU A 264 -12.50 -13.69 -13.77
N ALA A 265 -13.68 -13.05 -13.81
CA ALA A 265 -14.74 -13.38 -14.75
C ALA A 265 -14.37 -13.07 -16.21
N THR A 266 -13.50 -12.08 -16.46
CA THR A 266 -13.01 -11.79 -17.83
C THR A 266 -12.02 -12.83 -18.35
N LEU A 267 -11.41 -13.62 -17.48
CA LEU A 267 -10.39 -14.59 -17.86
C LEU A 267 -11.01 -15.89 -18.39
N PRO A 268 -10.43 -16.52 -19.42
CA PRO A 268 -10.91 -17.78 -19.97
C PRO A 268 -11.06 -18.86 -18.89
N ALA A 269 -12.12 -19.66 -18.98
CA ALA A 269 -12.36 -20.82 -18.12
C ALA A 269 -11.59 -22.07 -18.55
N ASP A 270 -10.76 -21.99 -19.60
CA ASP A 270 -10.07 -23.15 -20.15
C ASP A 270 -8.97 -23.66 -19.20
N ASP A 271 -9.14 -24.91 -18.76
CA ASP A 271 -8.26 -25.61 -17.85
C ASP A 271 -6.91 -26.00 -18.48
N ARG A 272 -6.78 -25.96 -19.82
CA ARG A 272 -5.55 -26.34 -20.53
C ARG A 272 -4.33 -25.54 -20.09
N GLU A 273 -4.55 -24.27 -19.82
CA GLU A 273 -3.51 -23.38 -19.35
C GLU A 273 -3.78 -22.86 -17.93
N ASP A 274 -4.91 -23.10 -17.26
CA ASP A 274 -5.19 -22.58 -15.90
C ASP A 274 -4.81 -21.10 -15.68
N ILE A 275 -5.20 -20.24 -16.64
CA ILE A 275 -4.91 -18.80 -16.61
C ILE A 275 -5.56 -18.18 -15.36
N ARG A 276 -6.79 -18.58 -15.07
CA ARG A 276 -7.56 -18.08 -13.94
C ARG A 276 -6.95 -18.49 -12.59
N GLY A 277 -6.52 -19.75 -12.42
CA GLY A 277 -5.84 -20.18 -11.20
C GLY A 277 -4.51 -19.46 -10.99
N ARG A 278 -3.72 -19.23 -12.05
CA ARG A 278 -2.52 -18.38 -11.96
C ARG A 278 -2.83 -16.94 -11.55
N ALA A 279 -3.88 -16.35 -12.10
CA ALA A 279 -4.30 -15.00 -11.73
C ALA A 279 -4.76 -14.95 -10.26
N TRP A 280 -5.52 -15.95 -9.81
CA TRP A 280 -5.92 -16.09 -8.41
C TRP A 280 -4.71 -16.20 -7.48
N GLU A 281 -3.69 -16.99 -7.82
CA GLU A 281 -2.50 -17.08 -6.97
C GLU A 281 -1.68 -15.77 -6.89
N ARG A 282 -1.71 -14.98 -7.97
CA ARG A 282 -1.13 -13.64 -7.93
C ARG A 282 -1.94 -12.71 -7.03
N ILE A 283 -3.27 -12.80 -7.02
CA ILE A 283 -4.15 -12.08 -6.08
C ILE A 283 -3.83 -12.48 -4.64
N ARG A 284 -3.75 -13.78 -4.34
CA ARG A 284 -3.35 -14.26 -3.01
C ARG A 284 -1.97 -13.76 -2.60
N THR A 285 -1.01 -13.74 -3.53
CA THR A 285 0.32 -13.14 -3.29
C THR A 285 0.22 -11.65 -2.95
N GLY A 286 -0.59 -10.90 -3.69
CA GLY A 286 -0.84 -9.48 -3.46
C GLY A 286 -1.46 -9.21 -2.10
N TYR A 287 -2.46 -10.01 -1.70
CA TYR A 287 -3.08 -9.89 -0.38
C TYR A 287 -2.06 -10.03 0.75
N LEU A 288 -1.17 -11.03 0.64
CA LEU A 288 -0.11 -11.24 1.62
C LEU A 288 0.98 -10.16 1.59
N SER A 289 1.13 -9.42 0.50
CA SER A 289 2.22 -8.47 0.35
C SER A 289 2.03 -7.22 1.21
N LEU A 290 0.85 -7.04 1.80
CA LEU A 290 0.58 -6.02 2.82
C LEU A 290 1.50 -6.16 4.03
N GLN A 291 1.78 -7.39 4.45
CA GLN A 291 2.71 -7.62 5.54
C GLN A 291 4.16 -7.62 5.02
N PRO A 292 5.08 -6.86 5.63
CA PRO A 292 6.49 -6.92 5.27
C PRO A 292 7.01 -8.36 5.36
N PRO A 293 7.71 -8.89 4.33
CA PRO A 293 8.25 -10.24 4.37
C PRO A 293 9.17 -10.43 5.59
N GLY A 294 8.86 -11.40 6.46
CA GLY A 294 9.61 -11.64 7.70
C GLY A 294 11.03 -12.21 7.53
N GLY A 295 11.86 -12.14 8.59
CA GLY A 295 13.12 -12.89 8.76
C GLY A 295 14.44 -12.19 8.38
N LEU A 296 15.56 -12.92 8.45
CA LEU A 296 16.93 -12.44 8.19
C LEU A 296 17.14 -11.80 6.79
N ARG A 297 16.25 -12.06 5.82
CA ARG A 297 16.27 -11.47 4.47
C ARG A 297 15.41 -10.21 4.33
N ALA A 298 14.49 -9.93 5.25
CA ALA A 298 13.92 -8.58 5.42
C ALA A 298 15.06 -7.56 5.57
N ARG A 299 16.13 -7.92 6.30
CA ARG A 299 17.37 -7.14 6.44
C ARG A 299 18.17 -6.94 5.13
N ARG A 300 17.98 -7.79 4.11
CA ARG A 300 18.61 -7.66 2.78
C ARG A 300 17.76 -6.86 1.79
N VAL A 301 16.42 -6.94 1.87
CA VAL A 301 15.53 -5.96 1.19
C VAL A 301 15.72 -4.56 1.80
N ARG A 302 15.98 -4.50 3.12
CA ARG A 302 16.35 -3.29 3.89
C ARG A 302 17.76 -2.75 3.60
N ARG A 303 18.67 -3.53 3.01
CA ARG A 303 20.02 -3.07 2.63
C ARG A 303 20.12 -2.90 1.11
N MET A 304 19.92 -1.68 0.65
CA MET A 304 20.32 -1.26 -0.70
C MET A 304 21.79 -1.64 -0.95
N PRO A 305 22.16 -2.12 -2.15
CA PRO A 305 23.57 -2.21 -2.54
C PRO A 305 24.15 -0.79 -2.51
N ARG A 306 25.08 -0.52 -1.58
CA ARG A 306 25.89 0.69 -1.66
C ARG A 306 26.63 0.63 -3.00
N GLY A 307 26.34 1.56 -3.90
CA GLY A 307 27.07 1.70 -5.14
C GLY A 307 28.57 1.76 -4.83
N ARG A 308 29.34 0.80 -5.36
CA ARG A 308 30.80 0.87 -5.31
C ARG A 308 31.20 2.15 -6.03
N ARG A 309 31.57 3.20 -5.29
CA ARG A 309 32.36 4.30 -5.84
C ARG A 309 33.64 3.66 -6.36
N ARG A 310 33.76 3.52 -7.69
CA ARG A 310 35.05 3.26 -8.31
C ARG A 310 35.94 4.44 -7.93
N HIS A 311 36.83 4.24 -6.97
CA HIS A 311 37.98 5.12 -6.78
C HIS A 311 38.85 4.86 -8.00
N GLY A 312 38.78 5.76 -8.98
CA GLY A 312 39.84 5.89 -9.96
C GLY A 312 41.07 6.38 -9.20
N SER A 313 42.07 5.51 -9.08
CA SER A 313 43.40 5.89 -8.65
C SER A 313 43.95 6.95 -9.62
N PRO A 314 44.65 7.98 -9.13
CA PRO A 314 45.39 8.88 -9.99
C PRO A 314 46.63 8.12 -10.48
N THR A 315 46.71 7.88 -11.78
CA THR A 315 47.99 7.58 -12.43
C THR A 315 48.73 8.88 -12.67
N ALA A 316 50.03 8.82 -12.38
CA ALA A 316 51.06 9.84 -12.46
C ALA A 316 51.03 10.71 -13.73
#